data_AF-A0A7J2LKT4-F1
#
_entry.id   AF-A0A7J2LKT4-F1
#
_cell.length_a   1.000
_cell.length_b   1.000
_cell.length_c   1.000
_cell.angle_alpha   90.00
_cell.angle_beta   90.00
_cell.angle_gamma   90.00
#
_symmetry.space_group_name_H-M   'P 1'
#
loop_
_entity.id
_entity.type
_entity.pdbx_description
1 polymer ?
#
loop_
_entity_poly.entity_id
_entity_poly.type
_entity_poly.pdbx_seq_one_letter_code
_entity_poly.pdbx_strand_id
1 'polypeptide(L)'
;MNQTELKKKIISFIEKGLLISPDMLERMPDKIDTKKDIVVLTPEIIENKNNEINWKEFERIKSLYEHGKTEPYNKFLSTIKEQPKLSERKEELNDVEVIFSYQEKSHERSVSDFIALFTARYQTIRKFLQIRPELQNLLSISKVKSKKEKEELSIIGLVAEKQVTKNKNILLKVEDPTGTIAVLVSANKPDLYNEAKTIVEDEVIG
;
A
#
# COMPACT_ATOMS: atom_id res chain seq x y z
N MET A 1 9.35 40.77 -28.84
CA MET A 1 8.86 41.28 -27.54
C MET A 1 9.70 42.49 -27.19
N ASN A 2 9.12 43.63 -26.80
CA ASN A 2 9.93 44.81 -26.44
C ASN A 2 10.64 44.56 -25.09
N GLN A 3 11.87 45.05 -24.87
CA GLN A 3 12.62 44.74 -23.64
C GLN A 3 11.85 45.10 -22.35
N THR A 4 11.05 46.16 -22.42
CA THR A 4 10.19 46.63 -21.33
C THR A 4 9.03 45.66 -21.03
N GLU A 5 8.47 45.02 -22.05
CA GLU A 5 7.40 44.02 -21.89
C GLU A 5 7.93 42.73 -21.30
N LEU A 6 9.13 42.30 -21.74
CA LEU A 6 9.79 41.10 -21.23
C LEU A 6 10.08 41.23 -19.73
N LYS A 7 10.63 42.38 -19.30
CA LYS A 7 10.90 42.65 -17.87
C LYS A 7 9.62 42.60 -17.03
N LYS A 8 8.52 43.20 -17.51
CA LYS A 8 7.22 43.15 -16.83
C LYS A 8 6.71 41.71 -16.70
N LYS A 9 6.86 40.90 -17.75
CA LYS A 9 6.45 39.49 -17.74
C LYS A 9 7.28 38.67 -16.75
N ILE A 10 8.61 38.84 -16.71
CA ILE A 10 9.50 38.18 -15.74
C ILE A 10 9.09 38.49 -14.30
N ILE A 11 8.88 39.77 -13.99
CA ILE A 11 8.49 40.21 -12.63
C ILE A 11 7.17 39.55 -12.22
N SER A 12 6.18 39.47 -13.13
CA SER A 12 4.89 38.83 -12.84
C SER A 12 4.98 37.33 -12.49
N PHE A 13 6.02 36.63 -12.95
CA PHE A 13 6.28 35.23 -12.59
C PHE A 13 7.03 35.10 -11.25
N ILE A 14 8.00 35.98 -11.00
CA ILE A 14 8.73 36.04 -9.73
C ILE A 14 7.80 36.37 -8.56
N GLU A 15 6.85 37.30 -8.75
CA GLU A 15 5.82 37.62 -7.75
C GLU A 15 4.92 36.41 -7.42
N LYS A 16 4.81 35.44 -8.34
CA LYS A 16 4.10 34.17 -8.14
C LYS A 16 5.01 33.06 -7.57
N GLY A 17 6.24 33.38 -7.20
CA GLY A 17 7.23 32.44 -6.66
C GLY A 17 7.91 31.56 -7.71
N LEU A 18 7.84 31.93 -9.00
CA LEU A 18 8.43 31.16 -10.10
C LEU A 18 9.67 31.88 -10.66
N LEU A 19 10.81 31.21 -10.61
CA LEU A 19 12.03 31.63 -11.29
C LEU A 19 12.01 31.17 -12.76
N ILE A 20 12.80 31.82 -13.62
CA ILE A 20 12.79 31.59 -15.06
C ILE A 20 14.22 31.33 -15.52
N SER A 21 14.46 30.21 -16.21
CA SER A 21 15.77 29.92 -16.77
C SER A 21 16.12 30.87 -17.93
N PRO A 22 17.41 31.16 -18.20
CA PRO A 22 17.80 32.03 -19.32
C PRO A 22 17.22 31.62 -20.67
N ASP A 23 17.16 30.30 -20.92
CA ASP A 23 16.67 29.72 -22.17
C ASP A 23 15.15 29.91 -22.37
N MET A 24 14.43 30.31 -21.33
CA MET A 24 12.98 30.56 -21.36
C MET A 24 12.61 31.98 -21.78
N LEU A 25 13.58 32.90 -21.85
CA LEU A 25 13.34 34.29 -22.18
C LEU A 25 12.75 34.47 -23.59
N GLU A 26 13.10 33.58 -24.52
CA GLU A 26 12.61 33.61 -25.91
C GLU A 26 11.28 32.87 -26.11
N ARG A 27 10.88 32.00 -25.18
CA ARG A 27 9.72 31.10 -25.31
C ARG A 27 8.72 31.22 -24.16
N MET A 28 8.55 32.44 -23.63
CA MET A 28 7.70 32.65 -22.46
C MET A 28 6.22 32.38 -22.72
N PRO A 29 5.56 31.47 -21.97
CA PRO A 29 4.12 31.25 -22.07
C PRO A 29 3.34 32.47 -21.54
N ASP A 30 2.15 32.72 -22.08
CA ASP A 30 1.31 33.86 -21.67
C ASP A 30 0.56 33.61 -20.35
N LYS A 31 0.23 32.35 -20.07
CA LYS A 31 -0.36 31.91 -18.81
C LYS A 31 0.24 30.57 -18.43
N ILE A 32 0.55 30.40 -17.15
CA ILE A 32 0.93 29.11 -16.58
C ILE A 32 -0.12 28.80 -15.51
N ASP A 33 -0.77 27.65 -15.68
CA ASP A 33 -1.56 27.06 -14.61
C ASP A 33 -0.57 26.51 -13.58
N THR A 34 -0.54 27.11 -12.40
CA THR A 34 0.46 26.81 -11.38
C THR A 34 0.24 25.39 -10.86
N LYS A 35 0.90 24.41 -11.48
CA LYS A 35 1.05 23.07 -10.91
C LYS A 35 1.78 23.23 -9.58
N LYS A 36 1.25 22.61 -8.51
CA LYS A 36 1.91 22.53 -7.21
C LYS A 36 3.32 21.95 -7.41
N ASP A 37 4.30 22.56 -6.75
CA ASP A 37 5.71 22.11 -6.62
C ASP A 37 6.74 22.47 -7.72
N ILE A 38 6.48 23.47 -8.56
CA ILE A 38 7.50 24.02 -9.50
C ILE A 38 8.12 25.30 -8.92
N VAL A 39 9.45 25.43 -8.91
CA VAL A 39 10.18 26.64 -8.46
C VAL A 39 10.88 27.34 -9.63
N VAL A 40 11.40 26.59 -10.61
CA VAL A 40 12.09 27.12 -11.79
C VAL A 40 11.41 26.68 -13.08
N LEU A 41 11.00 27.62 -13.92
CA LEU A 41 10.44 27.38 -15.24
C LEU A 41 11.55 27.15 -16.27
N THR A 42 11.41 26.06 -17.02
CA THR A 42 12.34 25.63 -18.06
C THR A 42 11.54 25.12 -19.28
N PRO A 43 12.13 25.07 -20.49
CA PRO A 43 11.41 24.65 -21.68
C PRO A 43 10.84 23.23 -21.54
N GLU A 44 11.59 22.35 -20.85
CA GLU A 44 11.20 20.95 -20.63
C GLU A 44 9.90 20.81 -19.82
N ILE A 45 9.64 21.72 -18.87
CA ILE A 45 8.44 21.72 -18.03
C ILE A 45 7.19 22.09 -18.85
N ILE A 46 7.34 22.99 -19.82
CA ILE A 46 6.24 23.48 -20.64
C ILE A 46 5.89 22.49 -21.74
N GLU A 47 6.90 21.90 -22.36
CA GLU A 47 6.73 20.89 -23.40
C GLU A 47 6.11 19.60 -22.84
N ASN A 48 6.34 19.30 -21.56
CA ASN A 48 5.86 18.09 -20.93
C ASN A 48 4.55 18.30 -20.15
N LYS A 49 3.46 17.73 -20.69
CA LYS A 49 2.14 17.79 -20.07
C LYS A 49 1.91 16.77 -18.96
N ASN A 50 2.85 15.87 -18.69
CA ASN A 50 2.67 14.84 -17.66
C ASN A 50 2.57 15.48 -16.26
N ASN A 51 1.52 15.11 -15.52
CA ASN A 51 1.25 15.62 -14.17
C ASN A 51 1.87 14.76 -13.07
N GLU A 52 2.39 13.58 -13.39
CA GLU A 52 2.92 12.62 -12.42
C GLU A 52 4.43 12.81 -12.12
N ILE A 53 5.06 13.81 -12.75
CA ILE A 53 6.50 14.06 -12.58
C ILE A 53 6.74 14.86 -11.31
N ASN A 54 7.67 14.38 -10.47
CA ASN A 54 8.18 15.13 -9.33
C ASN A 54 9.14 16.24 -9.81
N TRP A 55 8.62 17.45 -10.00
CA TRP A 55 9.36 18.59 -10.53
C TRP A 55 10.51 19.08 -9.63
N LYS A 56 10.43 18.89 -8.30
CA LYS A 56 11.55 19.19 -7.38
C LYS A 56 12.75 18.29 -7.62
N GLU A 57 12.50 17.04 -7.98
CA GLU A 57 13.57 16.09 -8.32
C GLU A 57 14.21 16.43 -9.67
N PHE A 58 13.41 16.87 -10.64
CA PHE A 58 13.93 17.40 -11.91
C PHE A 58 14.89 18.58 -11.70
N GLU A 59 14.53 19.54 -10.84
CA GLU A 59 15.39 20.70 -10.54
C GLU A 59 16.74 20.27 -9.94
N ARG A 60 16.73 19.30 -9.01
CA ARG A 60 17.98 18.73 -8.46
C ARG A 60 18.83 18.10 -9.55
N ILE A 61 18.22 17.31 -10.43
CA ILE A 61 18.91 16.62 -11.52
C ILE A 61 19.47 17.62 -12.53
N LYS A 62 18.73 18.69 -12.85
CA LYS A 62 19.19 19.77 -13.74
C LYS A 62 20.35 20.56 -13.12
N SER A 63 20.29 20.86 -11.83
CA SER A 63 21.42 21.48 -11.12
C SER A 63 22.67 20.61 -11.21
N LEU A 64 22.55 19.28 -11.03
CA LEU A 64 23.67 18.35 -11.19
C LEU A 64 24.22 18.32 -12.62
N TYR A 65 23.35 18.44 -13.63
CA TYR A 65 23.74 18.54 -15.03
C TYR A 65 24.57 19.79 -15.31
N GLU A 66 24.16 20.95 -14.79
CA GLU A 66 24.93 22.22 -14.90
C GLU A 66 26.31 22.12 -14.24
N HIS A 67 26.44 21.29 -13.20
CA HIS A 67 27.73 20.97 -12.56
C HIS A 67 28.52 19.84 -13.27
N GLY A 68 28.11 19.44 -14.48
CA GLY A 68 28.83 18.48 -15.32
C GLY A 68 28.47 17.00 -15.11
N LYS A 69 27.49 16.68 -14.26
CA LYS A 69 27.02 15.30 -14.06
C LYS A 69 25.86 15.00 -15.02
N THR A 70 26.18 14.42 -16.17
CA THR A 70 25.22 14.20 -17.27
C THR A 70 24.41 12.90 -17.15
N GLU A 71 24.96 11.87 -16.51
CA GLU A 71 24.31 10.56 -16.32
C GLU A 71 22.91 10.63 -15.68
N PRO A 72 22.70 11.33 -14.54
CA PRO A 72 21.39 11.40 -13.90
C PRO A 72 20.34 12.09 -14.78
N TYR A 73 20.75 13.11 -15.53
CA TYR A 73 19.89 13.87 -16.42
C TYR A 73 19.45 13.04 -17.62
N ASN A 74 20.39 12.34 -18.26
CA ASN A 74 20.09 11.46 -19.39
C ASN A 74 19.14 10.32 -18.97
N LYS A 75 19.37 9.71 -17.80
CA LYS A 75 18.50 8.67 -17.23
C LYS A 75 17.09 9.19 -16.92
N PHE A 76 17.00 10.40 -16.37
CA PHE A 76 15.71 11.04 -16.11
C PHE A 76 14.93 11.33 -17.41
N LEU A 77 15.62 11.86 -18.43
CA LEU A 77 15.02 12.11 -19.74
C LEU A 77 14.58 10.82 -20.46
N SER A 78 15.34 9.72 -20.34
CA SER A 78 14.90 8.44 -20.89
C SER A 78 13.63 7.96 -20.20
N THR A 79 13.54 8.07 -18.87
CA THR A 79 12.34 7.69 -18.10
C THR A 79 11.12 8.57 -18.38
N ILE A 80 11.32 9.83 -18.77
CA ILE A 80 10.22 10.71 -19.18
C ILE A 80 9.76 10.44 -20.61
N LYS A 81 10.71 10.24 -21.54
CA LYS A 81 10.42 10.02 -22.96
C LYS A 81 9.82 8.64 -23.20
N GLU A 82 10.26 7.66 -22.42
CA GLU A 82 9.51 6.44 -22.22
C GLU A 82 8.27 6.81 -21.41
N GLN A 83 7.17 7.14 -22.11
CA GLN A 83 5.87 6.91 -21.48
C GLN A 83 5.93 5.48 -20.91
N PRO A 84 5.37 5.21 -19.73
CA PRO A 84 5.06 3.85 -19.36
C PRO A 84 3.96 3.41 -20.32
N LYS A 85 4.34 3.06 -21.56
CA LYS A 85 3.90 1.79 -22.06
C LYS A 85 4.37 0.86 -20.96
N LEU A 86 3.43 0.41 -20.11
CA LEU A 86 3.45 -0.97 -19.66
C LEU A 86 4.04 -1.71 -20.84
N SER A 87 5.31 -2.08 -20.76
CA SER A 87 5.89 -2.88 -21.81
C SER A 87 5.01 -4.12 -21.73
N GLU A 88 4.04 -4.20 -22.63
CA GLU A 88 3.64 -5.46 -23.23
C GLU A 88 5.00 -6.02 -23.62
N ARG A 89 5.55 -6.81 -22.70
CA ARG A 89 6.64 -7.71 -22.95
C ARG A 89 6.18 -8.35 -24.24
N LYS A 90 6.85 -8.03 -25.36
CA LYS A 90 6.51 -8.63 -26.65
C LYS A 90 6.34 -10.10 -26.32
N GLU A 91 5.11 -10.58 -26.42
CA GLU A 91 4.83 -11.98 -26.25
C GLU A 91 5.62 -12.60 -27.40
N GLU A 92 6.83 -13.06 -27.10
CA GLU A 92 7.38 -14.15 -27.85
C GLU A 92 6.25 -15.16 -27.90
N LEU A 93 5.84 -15.54 -29.10
CA LEU A 93 4.78 -16.51 -29.38
C LEU A 93 5.19 -17.83 -28.74
N ASN A 94 5.03 -17.91 -27.43
CA ASN A 94 5.21 -19.09 -26.65
C ASN A 94 3.95 -19.91 -26.90
N ASP A 95 4.14 -21.18 -27.24
CA ASP A 95 3.11 -22.15 -27.62
C ASP A 95 2.22 -22.57 -26.43
N VAL A 96 2.03 -21.67 -25.46
CA VAL A 96 1.37 -21.93 -24.18
C VAL A 96 0.42 -20.79 -23.84
N GLU A 97 -0.84 -21.14 -23.64
CA GLU A 97 -1.89 -20.25 -23.18
C GLU A 97 -1.92 -20.23 -21.64
N VAL A 98 -1.85 -19.03 -21.06
CA VAL A 98 -1.99 -18.86 -19.61
C VAL A 98 -3.48 -18.91 -19.25
N ILE A 99 -3.95 -20.05 -18.75
CA ILE A 99 -5.34 -20.25 -18.30
C ILE A 99 -5.62 -19.50 -16.99
N PHE A 100 -4.61 -19.33 -16.13
CA PHE A 100 -4.72 -18.63 -14.85
C PHE A 100 -3.37 -18.05 -14.42
N SER A 101 -3.38 -16.82 -13.89
CA SER A 101 -2.19 -16.15 -13.35
C SER A 101 -2.46 -15.62 -11.95
N TYR A 102 -1.52 -15.86 -11.04
CA TYR A 102 -1.52 -15.30 -9.69
C TYR A 102 -1.00 -13.85 -9.64
N GLN A 103 -0.59 -13.28 -10.78
CA GLN A 103 -0.15 -11.88 -10.83
C GLN A 103 -1.36 -10.95 -10.70
N GLU A 104 -1.53 -10.39 -9.50
CA GLU A 104 -2.46 -9.29 -9.28
C GLU A 104 -1.97 -8.01 -9.95
N LYS A 105 -2.89 -7.29 -10.59
CA LYS A 105 -2.61 -5.95 -11.11
C LYS A 105 -2.38 -5.01 -9.93
N SER A 106 -1.27 -4.27 -9.99
CA SER A 106 -0.97 -3.24 -9.00
C SER A 106 -2.07 -2.18 -9.00
N HIS A 107 -2.66 -1.94 -7.83
CA HIS A 107 -3.67 -0.92 -7.60
C HIS A 107 -3.50 -0.37 -6.18
N GLU A 108 -4.00 0.83 -5.95
CA GLU A 108 -4.01 1.45 -4.63
C GLU A 108 -4.85 0.62 -3.66
N ARG A 109 -4.31 0.32 -2.47
CA ARG A 109 -4.98 -0.48 -1.45
C ARG A 109 -5.64 0.43 -0.42
N SER A 110 -6.90 0.13 -0.14
CA SER A 110 -7.75 0.80 0.83
C SER A 110 -7.98 -0.08 2.05
N VAL A 111 -8.52 0.50 3.13
CA VAL A 111 -8.87 -0.25 4.36
C VAL A 111 -9.86 -1.39 4.05
N SER A 112 -10.78 -1.20 3.10
CA SER A 112 -11.73 -2.25 2.70
C SER A 112 -11.05 -3.48 2.11
N ASP A 113 -9.89 -3.34 1.46
CA ASP A 113 -9.17 -4.47 0.88
C ASP A 113 -8.57 -5.36 1.97
N PHE A 114 -8.10 -4.76 3.06
CA PHE A 114 -7.65 -5.51 4.24
C PHE A 114 -8.82 -6.24 4.90
N ILE A 115 -9.94 -5.56 5.11
CA ILE A 115 -11.15 -6.20 5.67
C ILE A 115 -11.58 -7.38 4.81
N ALA A 116 -11.60 -7.21 3.48
CA ALA A 116 -11.94 -8.27 2.54
C ALA A 116 -10.95 -9.44 2.63
N LEU A 117 -9.64 -9.17 2.71
CA LEU A 117 -8.60 -10.18 2.85
C LEU A 117 -8.77 -11.02 4.12
N PHE A 118 -8.90 -10.38 5.29
CA PHE A 118 -9.05 -11.08 6.57
C PHE A 118 -10.38 -11.83 6.65
N THR A 119 -11.46 -11.27 6.11
CA THR A 119 -12.75 -11.94 6.02
C THR A 119 -12.67 -13.17 5.14
N ALA A 120 -12.05 -13.08 3.96
CA ALA A 120 -11.87 -14.21 3.05
C ALA A 120 -10.98 -15.31 3.67
N ARG A 121 -9.90 -14.93 4.35
CA ARG A 121 -9.03 -15.84 5.10
C ARG A 121 -9.81 -16.60 6.17
N TYR A 122 -10.54 -15.89 7.02
CA TYR A 122 -11.38 -16.47 8.06
C TYR A 122 -12.41 -17.44 7.46
N GLN A 123 -13.17 -17.01 6.46
CA GLN A 123 -14.20 -17.85 5.84
C GLN A 123 -13.63 -19.12 5.20
N THR A 124 -12.45 -19.02 4.57
CA THR A 124 -11.79 -20.15 3.93
C THR A 124 -11.32 -21.17 4.97
N ILE A 125 -10.58 -20.74 5.99
CA ILE A 125 -10.04 -21.64 7.01
C ILE A 125 -11.17 -22.23 7.86
N ARG A 126 -12.18 -21.41 8.22
CA ARG A 126 -13.38 -21.86 8.94
C ARG A 126 -14.07 -23.03 8.24
N LYS A 127 -14.14 -23.02 6.90
CA LYS A 127 -14.75 -24.11 6.13
C LYS A 127 -14.04 -25.45 6.34
N PHE A 128 -12.73 -25.45 6.51
CA PHE A 128 -11.94 -26.65 6.78
C PHE A 128 -12.02 -27.07 8.25
N LEU A 129 -11.91 -26.10 9.17
CA LEU A 129 -11.96 -26.38 10.60
C LEU A 129 -13.31 -26.95 11.03
N GLN A 130 -14.44 -26.39 10.56
CA GLN A 130 -15.78 -26.85 10.98
C GLN A 130 -16.11 -28.31 10.59
N ILE A 131 -15.34 -28.93 9.70
CA ILE A 131 -15.50 -30.34 9.28
C ILE A 131 -14.86 -31.29 10.30
N ARG A 132 -13.93 -30.78 11.12
CA ARG A 132 -13.17 -31.57 12.08
C ARG A 132 -14.07 -32.10 13.21
N PRO A 133 -14.06 -33.41 13.51
CA PRO A 133 -14.92 -34.02 14.52
C PRO A 133 -14.63 -33.54 15.95
N GLU A 134 -13.46 -32.96 16.19
CA GLU A 134 -13.06 -32.38 17.48
C GLU A 134 -13.83 -31.09 17.80
N LEU A 135 -14.32 -30.36 16.79
CA LEU A 135 -15.03 -29.08 16.93
C LEU A 135 -16.54 -29.26 17.10
N GLN A 136 -16.93 -30.09 18.07
CA GLN A 136 -18.33 -30.26 18.43
C GLN A 136 -18.87 -29.00 19.12
N ASN A 137 -20.18 -28.77 19.03
CA ASN A 137 -20.84 -27.59 19.61
C ASN A 137 -20.25 -26.25 19.13
N LEU A 138 -19.92 -26.14 17.83
CA LEU A 138 -19.41 -24.91 17.24
C LEU A 138 -20.44 -23.77 17.32
N LEU A 139 -20.04 -22.65 17.93
CA LEU A 139 -20.86 -21.44 18.05
C LEU A 139 -20.09 -20.20 17.60
N SER A 140 -20.85 -19.15 17.27
CA SER A 140 -20.28 -17.81 17.09
C SER A 140 -20.02 -17.17 18.44
N ILE A 141 -19.03 -16.27 18.52
CA ILE A 141 -18.62 -15.61 19.77
C ILE A 141 -19.80 -14.87 20.43
N SER A 142 -20.66 -14.22 19.63
CA SER A 142 -21.86 -13.55 20.13
C SER A 142 -22.82 -14.47 20.89
N LYS A 143 -22.89 -15.76 20.51
CA LYS A 143 -23.77 -16.76 21.15
C LYS A 143 -23.14 -17.41 22.37
N VAL A 144 -21.83 -17.34 22.55
CA VAL A 144 -21.15 -17.89 23.73
C VAL A 144 -21.63 -17.20 25.00
N LYS A 145 -21.86 -15.88 24.96
CA LYS A 145 -22.28 -15.09 26.12
C LYS A 145 -23.65 -15.48 26.68
N SER A 146 -24.52 -16.11 25.89
CA SER A 146 -25.86 -16.53 26.31
C SER A 146 -25.91 -17.98 26.80
N LYS A 147 -24.77 -18.68 26.84
CA LYS A 147 -24.68 -20.07 27.28
C LYS A 147 -24.48 -20.19 28.79
N LYS A 148 -24.83 -21.38 29.31
CA LYS A 148 -24.69 -21.68 30.72
C LYS A 148 -23.21 -21.85 31.06
N GLU A 149 -22.85 -21.48 32.28
CA GLU A 149 -21.52 -21.75 32.81
C GLU A 149 -21.26 -23.27 32.79
N LYS A 150 -20.04 -23.67 32.36
CA LYS A 150 -19.54 -25.06 32.28
C LYS A 150 -20.06 -25.91 31.11
N GLU A 151 -20.69 -25.32 30.10
CA GLU A 151 -20.95 -26.01 28.82
C GLU A 151 -19.65 -26.10 28.00
N GLU A 152 -19.35 -27.27 27.44
CA GLU A 152 -18.22 -27.45 26.51
C GLU A 152 -18.64 -26.98 25.11
N LEU A 153 -17.94 -25.96 24.61
CA LEU A 153 -18.26 -25.23 23.40
C LEU A 153 -17.00 -25.06 22.55
N SER A 154 -17.19 -25.04 21.23
CA SER A 154 -16.11 -24.74 20.28
C SER A 154 -16.37 -23.40 19.61
N ILE A 155 -15.30 -22.66 19.33
CA ILE A 155 -15.34 -21.41 18.57
C ILE A 155 -14.26 -21.46 17.51
N ILE A 156 -14.48 -20.82 16.37
CA ILE A 156 -13.44 -20.59 15.37
C ILE A 156 -13.26 -19.07 15.29
N GLY A 157 -12.01 -18.61 15.33
CA GLY A 157 -11.72 -17.18 15.29
C GLY A 157 -10.28 -16.88 14.90
N LEU A 158 -10.05 -15.61 14.57
CA LEU A 158 -8.75 -15.06 14.26
C LEU A 158 -8.08 -14.51 15.53
N VAL A 159 -6.78 -14.75 15.69
CA VAL A 159 -6.01 -14.30 16.86
C VAL A 159 -5.62 -12.84 16.66
N ALA A 160 -6.27 -11.95 17.40
CA ALA A 160 -5.99 -10.52 17.37
C ALA A 160 -4.78 -10.15 18.24
N GLU A 161 -4.56 -10.90 19.34
CA GLU A 161 -3.47 -10.60 20.27
C GLU A 161 -3.11 -11.84 21.09
N LYS A 162 -1.83 -11.96 21.46
CA LYS A 162 -1.33 -13.02 22.35
C LYS A 162 -0.46 -12.44 23.45
N GLN A 163 -0.81 -12.72 24.70
CA GLN A 163 -0.07 -12.27 25.88
C GLN A 163 0.23 -13.40 26.85
N VAL A 164 1.38 -13.34 27.52
CA VAL A 164 1.69 -14.22 28.65
C VAL A 164 1.39 -13.49 29.95
N THR A 165 0.49 -14.05 30.75
CA THR A 165 0.08 -13.49 32.04
C THR A 165 1.18 -13.63 33.11
N LYS A 166 1.06 -12.89 34.22
CA LYS A 166 1.98 -13.00 35.37
C LYS A 166 2.10 -14.43 35.92
N ASN A 167 1.01 -15.19 35.85
CA ASN A 167 0.94 -16.59 36.30
C ASN A 167 1.39 -17.59 35.21
N LYS A 168 2.09 -17.11 34.16
CA LYS A 168 2.61 -17.88 33.02
C LYS A 168 1.55 -18.52 32.10
N ASN A 169 0.25 -18.32 32.34
CA ASN A 169 -0.81 -18.72 31.40
C ASN A 169 -0.75 -17.86 30.13
N ILE A 170 -1.20 -18.41 29.00
CA ILE A 170 -1.33 -17.66 27.75
C ILE A 170 -2.75 -17.12 27.65
N LEU A 171 -2.88 -15.83 27.41
CA LEU A 171 -4.14 -15.14 27.13
C LEU A 171 -4.18 -14.78 25.65
N LEU A 172 -5.15 -15.32 24.94
CA LEU A 172 -5.40 -15.02 23.52
C LEU A 172 -6.64 -14.13 23.43
N LYS A 173 -6.56 -13.08 22.62
CA LYS A 173 -7.72 -12.32 22.19
C LYS A 173 -8.11 -12.84 20.81
N VAL A 174 -9.30 -13.43 20.72
CA VAL A 174 -9.79 -14.10 19.52
C VAL A 174 -11.03 -13.38 19.02
N GLU A 175 -11.12 -13.15 17.71
CA GLU A 175 -12.23 -12.47 17.07
C GLU A 175 -12.87 -13.27 15.94
N ASP A 176 -14.17 -13.07 15.75
CA ASP A 176 -14.94 -13.55 14.62
C ASP A 176 -15.81 -12.38 14.09
N PRO A 177 -16.53 -12.54 12.97
CA PRO A 177 -17.41 -11.48 12.46
C PRO A 177 -18.53 -11.04 13.42
N THR A 178 -18.74 -11.75 14.53
CA THR A 178 -19.80 -11.49 15.51
C THR A 178 -19.29 -10.85 16.79
N GLY A 179 -17.98 -10.82 17.03
CA GLY A 179 -17.37 -10.14 18.16
C GLY A 179 -16.01 -10.69 18.56
N THR A 180 -15.57 -10.33 19.76
CA THR A 180 -14.27 -10.69 20.31
C THR A 180 -14.43 -11.35 21.68
N ILE A 181 -13.56 -12.31 21.99
CA ILE A 181 -13.50 -13.01 23.26
C ILE A 181 -12.06 -13.22 23.72
N ALA A 182 -11.86 -13.29 25.04
CA ALA A 182 -10.58 -13.63 25.63
C ALA A 182 -10.55 -15.12 25.99
N VAL A 183 -9.53 -15.83 25.55
CA VAL A 183 -9.32 -17.26 25.77
C VAL A 183 -8.08 -17.46 26.63
N LEU A 184 -8.23 -18.11 27.77
CA LEU A 184 -7.12 -18.38 28.69
C LEU A 184 -6.67 -19.84 28.57
N VAL A 185 -5.42 -20.04 28.14
CA VAL A 185 -4.76 -21.35 28.10
C VAL A 185 -3.91 -21.52 29.35
N SER A 186 -4.28 -22.50 30.18
CA SER A 186 -3.61 -22.80 31.44
C SER A 186 -2.25 -23.46 31.23
N ALA A 187 -1.22 -22.96 31.93
CA ALA A 187 0.11 -23.57 31.96
C ALA A 187 0.13 -24.97 32.60
N ASN A 188 -0.93 -25.35 33.33
CA ASN A 188 -1.04 -26.67 33.96
C ASN A 188 -1.42 -27.79 32.96
N LYS A 189 -1.75 -27.46 31.72
CA LYS A 189 -2.01 -28.42 30.64
C LYS A 189 -0.85 -28.36 29.63
N PRO A 190 0.24 -29.13 29.83
CA PRO A 190 1.49 -28.95 29.09
C PRO A 190 1.33 -29.13 27.59
N ASP A 191 0.53 -30.09 27.14
CA ASP A 191 0.31 -30.37 25.72
C ASP A 191 -0.34 -29.16 25.02
N LEU A 192 -1.50 -28.73 25.51
CA LEU A 192 -2.22 -27.56 25.01
C LEU A 192 -1.39 -26.27 25.12
N TYR A 193 -0.63 -26.12 26.20
CA TYR A 193 0.20 -24.95 26.43
C TYR A 193 1.35 -24.85 25.42
N ASN A 194 1.96 -25.97 25.05
CA ASN A 194 3.02 -26.00 24.04
C ASN A 194 2.47 -25.71 22.64
N GLU A 195 1.28 -26.21 22.29
CA GLU A 195 0.59 -25.83 21.06
C GLU A 195 0.24 -24.34 21.04
N ALA A 196 -0.30 -23.81 22.14
CA ALA A 196 -0.63 -22.39 22.24
C ALA A 196 0.59 -21.46 22.11
N LYS A 197 1.81 -21.95 22.40
CA LYS A 197 3.05 -21.18 22.19
C LYS A 197 3.38 -20.99 20.71
N THR A 198 3.01 -21.90 19.82
CA THR A 198 3.33 -21.79 18.40
C THR A 198 2.38 -20.86 17.65
N ILE A 199 1.18 -20.61 18.20
CA ILE A 199 0.18 -19.70 17.64
C ILE A 199 0.76 -18.29 17.45
N VAL A 200 0.53 -17.68 16.29
CA VAL A 200 0.87 -16.28 16.00
C VAL A 200 -0.37 -15.42 15.79
N GLU A 201 -0.19 -14.10 15.79
CA GLU A 201 -1.23 -13.14 15.45
C GLU A 201 -1.68 -13.31 13.99
N ASP A 202 -2.92 -12.93 13.68
CA ASP A 202 -3.56 -13.06 12.37
C ASP A 202 -3.83 -14.50 11.86
N GLU A 203 -3.54 -15.52 12.68
CA GLU A 203 -3.92 -16.90 12.41
C GLU A 203 -5.38 -17.19 12.76
N VAL A 204 -6.00 -18.09 11.99
CA VAL A 204 -7.35 -18.58 12.26
C VAL A 204 -7.24 -19.92 12.96
N ILE A 205 -7.75 -19.98 14.19
CA ILE A 205 -7.73 -21.16 15.06
C ILE A 205 -9.16 -21.61 15.38
N GLY A 206 -9.30 -22.89 15.72
CA GLY A 206 -10.57 -23.51 16.13
C GLY A 206 -10.32 -24.46 17.28
#